data_AF-A0A023FCH2-F1
#
_entry.id   AF-A0A023FCH2-F1
#
_cell.length_a   1.000
_cell.length_b   1.000
_cell.length_c   1.000
_cell.angle_alpha   90.00
_cell.angle_beta   90.00
_cell.angle_gamma   90.00
#
_symmetry.space_group_name_H-M   'P 1'
#
loop_
_entity.id
_entity.type
_entity.pdbx_description
1 polymer ?
#
loop_
_entity_poly.entity_id
_entity_poly.type
_entity_poly.pdbx_seq_one_letter_code
_entity_poly.pdbx_strand_id
1 'polypeptide(L)'
;MEAFKSAEGWKARVNVVVLKVVSPSCFLIREAPGPHMSSYTRDFLRLEADIKNTMEKHEVRPRNPLLPEIDSVVLVKKPKGREWHRGRVNKILDTMDGYKVEVTLVDYGETLLVDRKQLRELFDESLLEVPFQCVSFSLPELQPLRWTI
;
A
#
# COMPACT_ATOMS: atom_id res chain seq x y z
N MET A 1 14.38 15.94 -21.78
CA MET A 1 13.39 15.46 -20.80
C MET A 1 12.12 15.18 -21.58
N GLU A 2 11.78 13.91 -21.80
CA GLU A 2 10.57 13.55 -22.54
C GLU A 2 9.35 13.82 -21.65
N ALA A 3 8.70 14.96 -21.84
CA ALA A 3 7.44 15.29 -21.19
C ALA A 3 6.27 14.78 -22.05
N PHE A 4 5.12 14.51 -21.44
CA PHE A 4 3.88 14.22 -22.16
C PHE A 4 2.87 15.34 -21.92
N LYS A 5 2.04 15.63 -22.91
CA LYS A 5 1.00 16.66 -22.82
C LYS A 5 -0.28 16.02 -22.28
N SER A 6 -0.74 16.50 -21.13
CA SER A 6 -2.05 16.19 -20.55
C SER A 6 -3.00 17.39 -20.72
N ALA A 7 -4.29 17.22 -20.38
CA ALA A 7 -5.26 18.32 -20.34
C ALA A 7 -4.83 19.45 -19.38
N GLU A 8 -4.00 19.13 -18.38
CA GLU A 8 -3.46 20.05 -17.36
C GLU A 8 -2.07 20.61 -17.74
N GLY A 9 -1.60 20.36 -18.97
CA GLY A 9 -0.30 20.80 -19.45
C GLY A 9 0.76 19.70 -19.52
N TRP A 10 2.03 20.11 -19.62
CA TRP A 10 3.17 19.20 -19.72
C TRP A 10 3.47 18.54 -18.38
N LYS A 11 3.39 17.21 -18.33
CA LYS A 11 3.79 16.42 -17.18
C LYS A 11 5.07 15.65 -17.50
N ALA A 12 5.97 15.59 -16.51
CA ALA A 12 7.16 14.77 -16.61
C ALA A 12 6.76 13.29 -16.69
N ARG A 13 7.45 12.51 -17.52
CA ARG A 13 7.35 11.06 -17.47
C ARG A 13 7.92 10.55 -16.16
N VAL A 14 7.25 9.55 -15.60
CA VAL A 14 7.62 8.91 -14.35
C VAL A 14 7.86 7.44 -14.63
N ASN A 15 8.97 6.91 -14.11
CA ASN A 15 9.22 5.47 -14.15
C ASN A 15 8.30 4.81 -13.13
N VAL A 16 7.68 3.69 -13.48
CA VAL A 16 6.74 2.98 -12.60
C VAL A 16 7.16 1.52 -12.43
N VAL A 17 6.81 0.96 -11.28
CA VAL A 17 6.87 -0.48 -11.01
C VAL A 17 5.47 -1.04 -11.12
N VAL A 18 5.30 -2.11 -11.90
CA VAL A 18 4.06 -2.89 -11.92
C VAL A 18 4.06 -3.83 -10.72
N LEU A 19 3.10 -3.63 -9.82
CA LEU A 19 2.97 -4.36 -8.55
C LEU A 19 2.17 -5.65 -8.73
N LYS A 20 1.07 -5.58 -9.48
CA LYS A 20 0.16 -6.70 -9.75
C LYS A 20 -0.50 -6.52 -11.10
N VAL A 21 -0.58 -7.57 -11.89
CA VAL A 21 -1.35 -7.58 -13.14
C VAL A 21 -2.57 -8.47 -12.94
N VAL A 22 -3.78 -7.89 -13.04
CA VAL A 22 -5.03 -8.66 -13.12
C VAL A 22 -5.40 -8.87 -14.58
N SER A 23 -5.31 -7.80 -15.38
CA SER A 23 -5.47 -7.80 -16.83
C SER A 23 -4.77 -6.55 -17.42
N PRO A 24 -4.64 -6.42 -18.75
CA PRO A 24 -4.16 -5.19 -19.38
C PRO A 24 -5.01 -3.95 -19.06
N SER A 25 -6.29 -4.15 -18.72
CA SER A 25 -7.22 -3.08 -18.31
C SER A 25 -7.30 -2.89 -16.79
N CYS A 26 -6.57 -3.69 -16.00
CA CYS A 26 -6.55 -3.59 -14.55
C CYS A 26 -5.23 -4.12 -13.99
N PHE A 27 -4.31 -3.22 -13.66
CA PHE A 27 -3.07 -3.54 -12.99
C PHE A 27 -2.74 -2.47 -11.97
N LEU A 28 -1.94 -2.83 -10.98
CA LEU A 28 -1.53 -1.96 -9.90
C LEU A 28 -0.11 -1.50 -10.17
N ILE A 29 0.13 -0.21 -10.03
CA ILE A 29 1.46 0.40 -10.18
C ILE A 29 1.78 1.31 -9.01
N ARG A 30 3.07 1.64 -8.89
CA ARG A 30 3.56 2.79 -8.12
C ARG A 30 4.74 3.42 -8.84
N GLU A 31 5.07 4.65 -8.50
CA GLU A 31 6.32 5.27 -8.98
C GLU A 31 7.55 4.47 -8.53
N ALA A 32 8.51 4.33 -9.44
CA ALA A 32 9.79 3.69 -9.21
C ALA A 32 10.77 4.73 -8.63
N PRO A 33 11.36 4.47 -7.45
CA PRO A 33 12.44 5.29 -6.91
C PRO A 33 13.61 5.39 -7.89
N GLY A 34 14.21 6.58 -7.97
CA GLY A 34 15.35 6.81 -8.85
C GLY A 34 15.82 8.28 -8.88
N PRO A 35 16.85 8.59 -9.68
CA PRO A 35 17.47 9.92 -9.72
C PRO A 35 16.53 11.08 -10.06
N HIS A 36 15.42 10.78 -10.75
CA HIS A 36 14.43 11.76 -11.20
C HIS A 36 13.04 11.54 -10.58
N MET A 37 12.97 10.88 -9.42
CA MET A 37 11.71 10.65 -8.73
C MET A 37 11.03 11.96 -8.28
N SER A 38 9.71 11.93 -8.20
CA SER A 38 8.89 13.04 -7.72
C SER A 38 9.10 13.32 -6.22
N SER A 39 8.57 14.46 -5.76
CA SER A 39 8.50 14.74 -4.31
C SER A 39 7.67 13.69 -3.58
N TYR A 40 6.57 13.21 -4.18
CA TYR A 40 5.71 12.20 -3.57
C TYR A 40 6.47 10.92 -3.24
N THR A 41 7.29 10.42 -4.17
CA THR A 41 8.12 9.23 -3.90
C THR A 41 9.18 9.52 -2.85
N ARG A 42 9.79 10.71 -2.83
CA ARG A 42 10.74 11.07 -1.77
C ARG A 42 10.10 11.08 -0.38
N ASP A 43 8.90 11.65 -0.27
CA ASP A 43 8.17 11.73 0.99
C ASP A 43 7.70 10.34 1.43
N PHE A 44 7.28 9.49 0.50
CA PHE A 44 7.02 8.08 0.78
C PHE A 44 8.25 7.31 1.28
N LEU A 45 9.42 7.49 0.67
CA LEU A 45 10.64 6.82 1.15
C LEU A 45 11.03 7.26 2.57
N ARG A 46 10.79 8.53 2.92
CA ARG A 46 10.97 9.04 4.29
C ARG A 46 9.97 8.39 5.24
N LEU A 47 8.70 8.36 4.87
CA LEU A 47 7.63 7.69 5.60
C LEU A 47 7.98 6.22 5.91
N GLU A 48 8.46 5.47 4.91
CA GLU A 48 8.86 4.06 5.11
C GLU A 48 10.03 3.93 6.10
N ALA A 49 11.03 4.82 5.99
CA ALA A 49 12.14 4.84 6.93
C ALA A 49 11.67 5.18 8.36
N ASP A 50 10.75 6.14 8.51
CA ASP A 50 10.20 6.56 9.80
C ASP A 50 9.36 5.45 10.45
N ILE A 51 8.49 4.79 9.67
CA ILE A 51 7.73 3.61 10.12
C ILE A 51 8.71 2.51 10.56
N LYS A 52 9.71 2.19 9.75
CA LYS A 52 10.70 1.15 10.10
C LYS A 52 11.43 1.49 11.40
N ASN A 53 12.03 2.67 11.49
CA ASN A 53 12.82 3.10 12.64
C ASN A 53 12.00 3.19 13.94
N THR A 54 10.74 3.61 13.82
CA THR A 54 9.83 3.71 14.97
C THR A 54 9.38 2.31 15.40
N MET A 55 8.91 1.49 14.46
CA MET A 55 8.36 0.18 14.78
C MET A 55 9.42 -0.82 15.27
N GLU A 56 10.67 -0.73 14.82
CA GLU A 56 11.79 -1.52 15.37
C GLU A 56 12.03 -1.23 16.86
N LYS A 57 11.79 0.01 17.31
CA LYS A 57 11.91 0.40 18.73
C LYS A 57 10.67 0.03 19.56
N HIS A 58 9.51 -0.12 18.90
CA HIS A 58 8.19 -0.21 19.53
C HIS A 58 7.57 -1.63 19.54
N GLU A 59 8.31 -2.69 19.24
CA GLU A 59 7.80 -4.08 19.25
C GLU A 59 7.24 -4.57 20.62
N VAL A 60 7.28 -3.74 21.66
CA VAL A 60 6.98 -4.10 23.06
C VAL A 60 5.49 -3.93 23.45
N ARG A 61 4.60 -3.35 22.63
CA ARG A 61 3.19 -3.06 23.02
C ARG A 61 2.12 -3.53 22.03
N PRO A 62 0.86 -3.71 22.48
CA PRO A 62 0.42 -4.76 23.39
C PRO A 62 0.24 -6.10 22.66
N ARG A 63 0.30 -7.21 23.40
CA ARG A 63 0.13 -8.57 22.88
C ARG A 63 -1.27 -8.86 22.33
N ASN A 64 -2.23 -7.95 22.57
CA ASN A 64 -3.63 -8.10 22.20
C ASN A 64 -4.30 -6.73 21.93
N PRO A 65 -3.98 -6.02 20.82
CA PRO A 65 -4.53 -4.69 20.53
C PRO A 65 -6.06 -4.75 20.30
N LEU A 66 -6.79 -3.64 20.28
CA LEU A 66 -8.23 -3.68 19.94
C LEU A 66 -8.43 -4.12 18.48
N LEU A 67 -9.64 -4.56 18.14
CA LEU A 67 -9.98 -4.77 16.73
C LEU A 67 -10.07 -3.39 16.06
N PRO A 68 -9.44 -3.21 14.89
CA PRO A 68 -9.54 -1.95 14.17
C PRO A 68 -10.94 -1.81 13.55
N GLU A 69 -11.25 -0.59 13.10
CA GLU A 69 -12.47 -0.33 12.33
C GLU A 69 -12.28 -0.72 10.86
N ILE A 70 -13.36 -1.15 10.19
CA ILE A 70 -13.34 -1.38 8.75
C ILE A 70 -13.05 -0.04 8.04
N ASP A 71 -12.32 -0.09 6.93
CA ASP A 71 -11.82 1.04 6.14
C ASP A 71 -10.75 1.93 6.81
N SER A 72 -10.50 1.76 8.12
CA SER A 72 -9.41 2.43 8.82
C SER A 72 -8.03 2.04 8.29
N VAL A 73 -7.07 2.96 8.43
CA VAL A 73 -5.67 2.74 8.10
C VAL A 73 -4.92 2.36 9.36
N VAL A 74 -4.15 1.28 9.27
CA VAL A 74 -3.35 0.70 10.34
C VAL A 74 -1.93 0.44 9.86
N LEU A 75 -1.00 0.26 10.79
CA LEU A 75 0.28 -0.37 10.48
C LEU A 75 0.14 -1.88 10.58
N VAL A 76 0.61 -2.59 9.56
CA VAL A 76 0.57 -4.05 9.49
C VAL A 76 1.97 -4.62 9.25
N LYS A 77 2.29 -5.66 10.04
CA LYS A 77 3.48 -6.50 9.84
C LYS A 77 3.11 -7.73 9.03
N LYS A 78 3.82 -7.99 7.92
CA LYS A 78 3.61 -9.20 7.11
C LYS A 78 3.88 -10.47 7.93
N PRO A 79 3.11 -11.59 7.76
CA PRO A 79 3.31 -12.82 8.53
C PRO A 79 4.73 -13.41 8.45
N LYS A 80 5.41 -13.24 7.32
CA LYS A 80 6.79 -13.73 7.08
C LYS A 80 7.83 -12.61 7.08
N GLY A 81 7.43 -11.38 7.38
CA GLY A 81 8.26 -10.19 7.27
C GLY A 81 8.60 -9.56 8.62
N ARG A 82 9.63 -8.72 8.63
CA ARG A 82 9.95 -7.86 9.77
C ARG A 82 9.44 -6.43 9.60
N GLU A 83 9.11 -6.07 8.37
CA GLU A 83 8.74 -4.72 7.98
C GLU A 83 7.28 -4.43 8.27
N TRP A 84 7.02 -3.19 8.66
CA TRP A 84 5.71 -2.64 8.89
C TRP A 84 5.32 -1.76 7.70
N HIS A 85 4.07 -1.85 7.29
CA HIS A 85 3.53 -1.11 6.16
C HIS A 85 2.20 -0.47 6.56
N ARG A 86 1.78 0.57 5.83
CA ARG A 86 0.40 1.05 5.92
C ARG A 86 -0.53 0.04 5.27
N GLY A 87 -1.61 -0.30 5.94
CA GLY A 87 -2.67 -1.18 5.44
C GLY A 87 -4.03 -0.57 5.69
N ARG A 88 -4.96 -0.75 4.75
CA ARG A 88 -6.39 -0.46 4.96
C ARG A 88 -7.11 -1.73 5.35
N VAL A 89 -7.92 -1.66 6.41
CA VAL A 89 -8.75 -2.78 6.86
C VAL A 89 -9.91 -2.97 5.90
N ASN A 90 -10.01 -4.14 5.28
CA ASN A 90 -11.11 -4.47 4.38
C ASN A 90 -12.22 -5.21 5.11
N LYS A 91 -11.84 -6.22 5.91
CA LYS A 91 -12.78 -7.14 6.58
C LYS A 91 -12.22 -7.67 7.88
N ILE A 92 -13.11 -8.01 8.80
CA ILE A 92 -12.79 -8.75 10.02
C ILE A 92 -13.54 -10.08 9.94
N LEU A 93 -12.80 -11.18 10.07
CA LEU A 93 -13.33 -12.54 10.04
C LEU A 93 -13.31 -13.09 11.46
N ASP A 94 -14.45 -13.53 11.95
CA ASP A 94 -14.52 -14.38 13.14
C ASP A 94 -14.25 -15.83 12.73
N THR A 95 -13.21 -16.43 13.29
CA THR A 95 -12.78 -17.79 12.93
C THR A 95 -12.67 -18.64 14.17
N MET A 96 -12.59 -19.97 14.01
CA MET A 96 -12.41 -20.89 15.14
C MET A 96 -11.14 -20.61 15.97
N ASP A 97 -10.12 -19.99 15.36
CA ASP A 97 -8.87 -19.62 16.00
C ASP A 97 -8.85 -18.15 16.50
N GLY A 98 -10.02 -17.49 16.49
CA GLY A 98 -10.20 -16.09 16.83
C GLY A 98 -10.26 -15.16 15.62
N TYR A 99 -10.23 -13.85 15.87
CA TYR A 99 -10.39 -12.86 14.81
C TYR A 99 -9.17 -12.77 13.88
N LYS A 100 -9.41 -12.86 12.58
CA LYS A 100 -8.47 -12.50 11.52
C LYS A 100 -8.91 -11.20 10.85
N VAL A 101 -7.97 -10.42 10.36
CA VAL A 101 -8.26 -9.15 9.69
C VAL A 101 -7.67 -9.19 8.29
N GLU A 102 -8.53 -8.98 7.29
CA GLU A 102 -8.11 -8.80 5.91
C GLU A 102 -7.70 -7.34 5.72
N VAL A 103 -6.46 -7.11 5.30
CA VAL A 103 -5.90 -5.77 5.09
C VAL A 103 -5.23 -5.67 3.73
N THR A 104 -5.41 -4.56 3.02
CA THR A 104 -4.67 -4.27 1.78
C THR A 104 -3.56 -3.27 2.07
N LEU A 105 -2.33 -3.62 1.71
CA LEU A 105 -1.17 -2.73 1.80
C LEU A 105 -1.34 -1.58 0.80
N VAL A 106 -1.66 -0.38 1.30
CA VAL A 106 -2.07 0.75 0.46
C VAL A 106 -0.95 1.29 -0.43
N ASP A 107 0.30 0.94 -0.11
CA ASP A 107 1.47 1.35 -0.88
C ASP A 107 1.96 0.26 -1.86
N TYR A 108 1.42 -0.95 -1.76
CA TYR A 108 1.91 -2.13 -2.48
C TYR A 108 0.82 -2.95 -3.19
N GLY A 109 -0.47 -2.74 -2.87
CA GLY A 109 -1.59 -3.44 -3.49
C GLY A 109 -1.75 -4.91 -3.08
N GLU A 110 -0.91 -5.41 -2.19
CA GLU A 110 -0.98 -6.77 -1.65
C GLU A 110 -2.06 -6.86 -0.57
N THR A 111 -2.98 -7.82 -0.68
CA THR A 111 -3.98 -8.11 0.36
C THR A 111 -3.51 -9.27 1.22
N LEU A 112 -3.58 -9.10 2.53
CA LEU A 112 -3.11 -10.04 3.54
C LEU A 112 -4.25 -10.39 4.50
N LEU A 113 -4.28 -11.64 4.93
CA LEU A 113 -5.07 -12.04 6.10
C LEU A 113 -4.12 -12.19 7.29
N VAL A 114 -4.29 -11.36 8.31
CA VAL A 114 -3.36 -11.27 9.44
C VAL A 114 -4.05 -11.41 10.79
N ASP A 115 -3.28 -11.86 11.78
CA ASP A 115 -3.72 -11.80 13.17
C ASP A 115 -3.73 -10.37 13.68
N ARG A 116 -4.65 -10.07 14.61
CA ARG A 116 -4.72 -8.79 15.31
C ARG A 116 -3.36 -8.36 15.91
N LYS A 117 -2.53 -9.31 16.31
CA LYS A 117 -1.19 -9.08 16.87
C LYS A 117 -0.21 -8.45 15.87
N GLN A 118 -0.49 -8.55 14.58
CA GLN A 118 0.31 -7.96 13.51
C GLN A 118 -0.17 -6.56 13.13
N LEU A 119 -1.21 -6.04 13.79
CA LEU A 119 -1.76 -4.71 13.54
C LEU A 119 -1.39 -3.75 14.65
N ARG A 120 -1.17 -2.49 14.28
CA ARG A 120 -1.03 -1.36 15.21
C ARG A 120 -1.78 -0.17 14.65
N GLU A 121 -2.34 0.63 15.55
CA GLU A 121 -2.79 1.97 15.21
C GLU A 121 -1.60 2.79 14.68
N LEU A 122 -1.91 3.84 13.94
CA LEU A 122 -0.90 4.81 13.52
C LEU A 122 -0.31 5.47 14.78
N PHE A 123 1.02 5.56 14.86
CA PHE A 123 1.67 6.28 15.96
C PHE A 123 1.65 7.80 15.75
N ASP A 124 1.37 8.25 14.52
CA ASP A 124 1.25 9.64 14.13
C ASP A 124 0.26 9.74 12.95
N GLU A 125 -0.71 10.64 13.05
CA GLU A 125 -1.70 10.88 11.98
C GLU A 125 -1.07 11.52 10.73
N SER A 126 0.10 12.17 10.88
CA SER A 126 0.85 12.71 9.73
C SER A 126 1.24 11.64 8.71
N LEU A 127 1.27 10.36 9.13
CA LEU A 127 1.46 9.22 8.24
C LEU A 127 0.38 9.12 7.15
N LEU A 128 -0.78 9.75 7.32
CA LEU A 128 -1.86 9.83 6.33
C LEU A 128 -1.71 10.99 5.34
N GLU A 129 -0.89 11.99 5.64
CA GLU A 129 -0.67 13.14 4.75
C GLU A 129 0.11 12.75 3.49
N VAL A 130 0.95 11.70 3.60
CA VAL A 130 1.62 11.11 2.44
C VAL A 130 0.61 10.28 1.64
N PRO A 131 0.40 10.56 0.34
CA PRO A 131 -0.56 9.79 -0.47
C PRO A 131 -0.26 8.29 -0.49
N PHE A 132 -1.27 7.47 -0.72
CA PHE A 132 -1.09 6.04 -0.95
C PHE A 132 -0.40 5.82 -2.29
N GLN A 133 0.63 4.99 -2.32
CA GLN A 133 1.48 4.85 -3.51
C GLN A 133 0.93 3.87 -4.54
N CYS A 134 0.11 2.91 -4.12
CA CYS A 134 -0.47 1.94 -5.04
C CYS A 134 -1.68 2.55 -5.74
N VAL A 135 -1.60 2.66 -7.06
CA VAL A 135 -2.72 3.15 -7.90
C VAL A 135 -3.14 2.07 -8.88
N SER A 136 -4.45 1.98 -9.11
CA SER A 136 -5.00 1.15 -10.18
C SER A 136 -4.83 1.88 -11.51
N PHE A 137 -4.40 1.13 -12.52
CA PHE A 137 -4.16 1.62 -13.86
C PHE A 137 -4.80 0.70 -14.90
N SER A 138 -5.13 1.29 -16.04
CA SER A 138 -5.62 0.58 -17.21
C SER A 138 -4.86 1.07 -18.44
N LEU A 139 -4.50 0.16 -19.34
CA LEU A 139 -3.99 0.57 -20.64
C LEU A 139 -5.19 0.98 -21.50
N PRO A 140 -5.30 2.27 -21.87
CA PRO A 140 -6.39 2.72 -22.71
C PRO A 140 -6.32 2.02 -24.07
N GLU A 141 -7.47 1.89 -24.73
CA GLU A 141 -7.60 1.35 -26.09
C GLU A 141 -7.29 -0.16 -26.25
N LEU A 142 -6.95 -0.87 -25.17
CA LEU A 142 -6.86 -2.33 -25.18
C LEU A 142 -8.19 -2.97 -24.79
N GLN A 143 -8.63 -3.95 -25.59
CA GLN A 143 -9.79 -4.80 -25.30
C GLN A 143 -9.40 -6.28 -25.37
N PRO A 144 -9.98 -7.15 -24.52
CA PRO A 144 -9.75 -8.58 -24.61
C PRO A 144 -10.19 -9.13 -25.97
N LEU A 145 -9.29 -9.80 -26.70
CA LEU A 145 -9.64 -10.42 -27.97
C LEU A 145 -10.52 -11.67 -27.78
N ARG A 146 -10.30 -12.40 -26.69
CA ARG A 146 -11.07 -13.57 -26.27
C ARG A 146 -11.14 -13.60 -24.75
N TRP A 147 -12.30 -13.99 -24.22
CA TRP A 147 -12.46 -14.33 -22.82
C TRP A 147 -12.19 -15.82 -22.68
N THR A 148 -11.01 -16.20 -22.22
CA THR A 148 -10.74 -17.58 -21.81
C THR A 148 -11.19 -17.73 -20.37
N ILE A 149 -12.18 -18.60 -20.16
CA ILE A 149 -12.61 -19.11 -18.85
C ILE A 149 -11.77 -20.35 -18.54
#